data_AF-A0A6H1FXF1-F1
#
_entry.id   AF-A0A6H1FXF1-F1
#
_cell.length_a   1.000
_cell.length_b   1.000
_cell.length_c   1.000
_cell.angle_alpha   90.00
_cell.angle_beta   90.00
_cell.angle_gamma   90.00
#
_symmetry.space_group_name_H-M   'P 1'
#
loop_
_entity.id
_entity.type
_entity.pdbx_description
1 polymer ?
#
loop_
_entity_poly.entity_id
_entity_poly.type
_entity_poly.pdbx_seq_one_letter_code
_entity_poly.pdbx_strand_id
1 'polypeptide(L)'
;MQIVNLTRALFCNSGKAAYRLVLGNLRFSRFATFVISIKNENAQFKLANANLSSKETIHLKNKVATYSRYLENINFLNAMRG
;
A
#
# COMPACT_ATOMS: atom_id res chain seq x y z
N MET A 1 -5.30 -10.11 15.66
CA MET A 1 -4.83 -9.01 14.77
C MET A 1 -4.95 -9.29 13.27
N GLN A 2 -4.60 -10.48 12.77
CA GLN A 2 -4.65 -10.79 11.33
C GLN A 2 -6.07 -10.67 10.74
N ILE A 3 -7.11 -11.18 11.44
CA ILE A 3 -8.51 -11.04 10.99
C ILE A 3 -8.90 -9.58 10.85
N VAL A 4 -8.62 -8.74 11.85
CA VAL A 4 -8.91 -7.28 11.80
C VAL A 4 -8.17 -6.57 10.67
N ASN A 5 -6.91 -6.93 10.41
CA ASN A 5 -6.16 -6.36 9.29
C ASN A 5 -6.68 -6.87 7.93
N LEU A 6 -7.17 -8.11 7.85
CA LEU A 6 -7.79 -8.71 6.66
C LEU A 6 -9.10 -7.99 6.35
N THR A 7 -9.96 -7.82 7.36
CA THR A 7 -11.21 -7.06 7.24
C THR A 7 -10.92 -5.61 6.84
N ARG A 8 -9.94 -4.93 7.44
CA ARG A 8 -9.57 -3.55 7.06
C ARG A 8 -8.94 -3.44 5.68
N ALA A 9 -8.22 -4.45 5.22
CA ALA A 9 -7.65 -4.47 3.88
C ALA A 9 -8.73 -4.74 2.82
N LEU A 10 -9.65 -5.67 3.08
CA LEU A 10 -10.77 -6.00 2.19
C LEU A 10 -11.84 -4.89 2.16
N PHE A 11 -12.38 -4.53 3.32
CA PHE A 11 -13.56 -3.67 3.40
C PHE A 11 -13.24 -2.19 3.53
N CYS A 12 -12.07 -1.83 4.08
CA CYS A 12 -11.66 -0.42 4.19
C CYS A 12 -10.57 -0.02 3.19
N ASN A 13 -10.20 -0.95 2.27
CA ASN A 13 -9.19 -0.78 1.24
C ASN A 13 -7.90 -0.07 1.77
N SER A 14 -7.43 -0.50 2.95
CA SER A 14 -6.33 0.17 3.66
C SER A 14 -4.98 -0.43 3.31
N GLY A 15 -4.15 0.31 2.54
CA GLY A 15 -2.80 -0.14 2.18
C GLY A 15 -1.89 -0.40 3.39
N LYS A 16 -2.06 0.35 4.49
CA LYS A 16 -1.34 0.08 5.76
C LYS A 16 -1.78 -1.22 6.42
N ALA A 17 -3.08 -1.55 6.37
CA ALA A 17 -3.59 -2.81 6.91
C ALA A 17 -3.11 -4.00 6.07
N ALA A 18 -3.14 -3.86 4.74
CA ALA A 18 -2.61 -4.83 3.81
C ALA A 18 -1.11 -5.10 4.05
N TYR A 19 -0.29 -4.05 4.21
CA TYR A 19 1.13 -4.20 4.55
C TYR A 19 1.34 -4.92 5.90
N ARG A 20 0.56 -4.58 6.92
CA ARG A 20 0.61 -5.26 8.23
C ARG A 20 0.20 -6.73 8.17
N LEU A 21 -0.62 -7.15 7.21
CA LEU A 21 -0.91 -8.58 7.00
C LEU A 21 0.34 -9.33 6.56
N VAL A 22 1.14 -8.75 5.65
CA VAL A 22 2.38 -9.37 5.16
C VAL A 22 3.39 -9.53 6.29
N LEU A 23 3.58 -8.48 7.10
CA LEU A 23 4.48 -8.52 8.25
C LEU A 23 4.08 -9.61 9.27
N GLY A 24 2.78 -9.89 9.40
CA GLY A 24 2.29 -10.95 10.29
C GLY A 24 2.24 -12.33 9.65
N ASN A 25 2.11 -12.42 8.32
CA ASN A 25 2.12 -13.67 7.56
C ASN A 25 2.38 -13.40 6.06
N LEU A 26 3.54 -13.83 5.59
CA LEU A 26 4.01 -13.68 4.22
C LEU A 26 3.08 -14.27 3.15
N ARG A 27 2.18 -15.21 3.48
CA ARG A 27 1.21 -15.76 2.51
C ARG A 27 0.28 -14.70 1.91
N PHE A 28 0.13 -13.57 2.60
CA PHE A 28 -0.69 -12.45 2.15
C PHE A 28 0.06 -11.48 1.24
N SER A 29 1.32 -11.75 0.90
CA SER A 29 2.15 -10.85 0.07
C SER A 29 1.47 -10.50 -1.24
N ARG A 30 0.98 -11.48 -2.00
CA ARG A 30 0.27 -11.25 -3.27
C ARG A 30 -0.95 -10.35 -3.12
N PHE A 31 -1.79 -10.62 -2.10
CA PHE A 31 -2.98 -9.81 -1.83
C PHE A 31 -2.60 -8.38 -1.42
N ALA A 32 -1.60 -8.22 -0.56
CA ALA A 32 -1.16 -6.91 -0.12
C ALA A 32 -0.50 -6.10 -1.24
N THR A 33 0.33 -6.73 -2.07
CA THR A 33 0.92 -6.12 -3.26
C THR A 33 -0.18 -5.60 -4.19
N PHE A 34 -1.22 -6.39 -4.45
CA PHE A 34 -2.35 -5.96 -5.28
C PHE A 34 -3.06 -4.72 -4.71
N VAL A 35 -3.47 -4.78 -3.43
CA VAL A 35 -4.14 -3.65 -2.76
C VAL A 35 -3.26 -2.40 -2.78
N ILE A 36 -1.99 -2.53 -2.39
CA ILE A 36 -1.07 -1.39 -2.28
C ILE A 36 -0.76 -0.80 -3.65
N SER A 37 -0.58 -1.62 -4.70
CA SER A 37 -0.31 -1.15 -6.07
C SER A 37 -1.47 -0.31 -6.60
N ILE A 38 -2.72 -0.79 -6.46
CA ILE A 38 -3.91 -0.02 -6.84
C ILE A 38 -3.97 1.33 -6.11
N LYS A 39 -3.64 1.37 -4.81
CA LYS A 39 -3.62 2.64 -4.06
C LYS A 39 -2.50 3.57 -4.50
N ASN A 40 -1.35 3.02 -4.89
CA ASN A 40 -0.22 3.78 -5.38
C ASN A 40 -0.53 4.40 -6.74
N GLU A 41 -1.01 3.60 -7.70
CA GLU A 41 -1.43 4.07 -9.02
C GLU A 41 -2.51 5.15 -8.92
N ASN A 42 -3.52 4.96 -8.08
CA ASN A 42 -4.54 5.98 -7.85
C ASN A 42 -3.97 7.29 -7.26
N ALA A 43 -2.98 7.21 -6.38
CA ALA A 43 -2.34 8.39 -5.81
C ALA A 43 -1.47 9.10 -6.85
N GLN A 44 -0.74 8.36 -7.70
CA GLN A 44 0.03 8.89 -8.81
C GLN A 44 -0.87 9.53 -9.87
N PHE A 45 -1.98 8.87 -10.24
CA PHE A 45 -2.95 9.39 -11.19
C PHE A 45 -3.57 10.70 -10.69
N LYS A 46 -3.97 10.78 -9.42
CA LYS A 46 -4.49 12.03 -8.83
C LYS A 46 -3.43 13.12 -8.82
N LEU A 47 -2.19 12.78 -8.51
CA LEU A 47 -1.09 13.74 -8.49
C LEU A 47 -0.78 14.29 -9.90
N ALA A 48 -0.96 13.49 -10.95
CA ALA A 48 -0.69 13.90 -12.33
C ALA A 48 -1.85 14.70 -12.97
N ASN A 49 -3.10 14.47 -12.57
CA ASN A 49 -4.28 14.94 -13.31
C ASN A 49 -5.17 15.96 -12.58
N ALA A 50 -4.91 16.26 -11.31
CA ALA A 50 -5.79 17.16 -10.54
C ALA A 50 -5.14 18.53 -10.31
N ASN A 51 -5.96 19.59 -10.37
CA ASN A 51 -5.61 20.92 -9.88
C ASN A 51 -5.61 20.92 -8.34
N LEU A 52 -4.51 20.41 -7.78
CA LEU A 52 -4.36 20.20 -6.34
C LEU A 52 -3.77 21.44 -5.69
N SER A 53 -4.23 21.74 -4.47
CA SER A 53 -3.51 22.67 -3.62
C SER A 53 -2.11 22.14 -3.27
N SER A 54 -1.20 23.01 -2.85
CA SER A 54 0.14 22.61 -2.38
C SER A 54 0.06 21.58 -1.24
N LYS A 55 -0.91 21.72 -0.35
CA LYS A 55 -1.14 20.79 0.78
C LYS A 55 -1.56 19.41 0.29
N GLU A 56 -2.48 19.32 -0.66
CA GLU A 56 -2.93 18.05 -1.22
C GLU A 56 -1.84 17.37 -2.04
N THR A 57 -1.06 18.17 -2.78
CA THR A 57 0.10 17.68 -3.53
C THR A 57 1.12 17.02 -2.62
N ILE A 58 1.52 17.69 -1.53
CA ILE A 58 2.46 17.14 -0.54
C ILE A 58 1.88 15.85 0.08
N HIS A 59 0.60 15.86 0.44
CA HIS A 59 -0.06 14.67 0.99
C HIS A 59 -0.06 13.48 0.03
N LEU A 60 -0.34 13.72 -1.25
CA LEU A 60 -0.32 12.67 -2.27
C LEU A 60 1.10 12.17 -2.54
N LYS A 61 2.12 13.05 -2.61
CA LYS A 61 3.54 12.64 -2.70
C LYS A 61 3.93 11.73 -1.53
N ASN A 62 3.54 12.10 -0.31
CA ASN A 62 3.82 11.30 0.89
C ASN A 62 3.13 9.93 0.82
N LYS A 63 1.89 9.86 0.30
CA LYS A 63 1.20 8.58 0.08
C LYS A 63 1.91 7.71 -0.95
N VAL A 64 2.29 8.28 -2.10
CA VAL A 64 3.05 7.56 -3.13
C VAL A 64 4.34 7.00 -2.56
N ALA A 65 5.14 7.83 -1.88
CA ALA A 65 6.38 7.40 -1.24
C ALA A 65 6.15 6.27 -0.21
N THR A 66 5.08 6.37 0.58
CA THR A 66 4.71 5.34 1.57
C THR A 66 4.34 4.02 0.90
N TYR A 67 3.53 4.05 -0.16
CA TYR A 67 3.11 2.83 -0.84
C TYR A 67 4.25 2.18 -1.63
N SER A 68 5.10 2.97 -2.30
CA SER A 68 6.31 2.45 -2.95
C SER A 68 7.21 1.74 -1.95
N ARG A 69 7.45 2.34 -0.77
CA ARG A 69 8.24 1.71 0.30
C ARG A 69 7.62 0.41 0.79
N TYR A 70 6.29 0.35 0.92
CA TYR A 70 5.63 -0.92 1.29
C TYR A 70 5.83 -2.00 0.23
N LEU A 71 5.74 -1.66 -1.05
CA LEU A 71 5.96 -2.61 -2.15
C LEU A 71 7.40 -3.12 -2.17
N GLU A 72 8.38 -2.22 -2.04
CA GLU A 72 9.81 -2.57 -1.92
C GLU A 72 10.05 -3.54 -0.77
N ASN A 73 9.49 -3.25 0.41
CA ASN A 73 9.64 -4.11 1.58
C ASN A 73 8.97 -5.48 1.37
N ILE A 74 7.80 -5.54 0.75
CA ILE A 74 7.14 -6.82 0.44
C ILE A 74 8.00 -7.63 -0.55
N ASN A 75 8.56 -6.98 -1.58
CA ASN A 75 9.45 -7.63 -2.54
C ASN A 75 10.71 -8.18 -1.86
N PHE A 76 11.33 -7.39 -0.99
CA PHE A 76 12.48 -7.81 -0.20
C PHE A 76 12.16 -9.02 0.70
N LEU A 77 11.03 -9.00 1.41
CA LEU A 77 10.58 -10.12 2.24
C LEU A 77 10.31 -11.39 1.44
N ASN A 78 9.74 -11.25 0.23
CA ASN A 78 9.52 -12.39 -0.66
C ASN A 78 10.85 -12.96 -1.19
N ALA A 79 11.83 -12.11 -1.51
CA ALA A 79 13.14 -12.51 -2.01
C ALA A 79 13.95 -13.28 -0.96
N MET A 80 13.84 -12.93 0.33
CA MET A 80 14.51 -13.65 1.43
C MET A 80 13.89 -15.02 1.75
N ARG A 81 12.73 -15.35 1.16
CA ARG A 81 12.03 -16.62 1.39
C ARG A 81 12.34 -17.68 0.30
N GLY A 82 12.96 -17.26 -0.80
CA GLY A 82 13.49 -18.15 -1.85
C GLY A 82 14.91 -18.60 -1.52
#